data_AF-A0A7V5VBY1-F1
#
_entry.id   AF-A0A7V5VBY1-F1
#
_cell.length_a   1.000
_cell.length_b   1.000
_cell.length_c   1.000
_cell.angle_alpha   90.00
_cell.angle_beta   90.00
_cell.angle_gamma   90.00
#
_symmetry.space_group_name_H-M   'P 1'
#
loop_
_entity.id
_entity.type
_entity.pdbx_description
1 polymer ?
#
loop_
_entity_poly.entity_id
_entity_poly.type
_entity_poly.pdbx_seq_one_letter_code
_entity_poly.pdbx_strand_id
1 'polypeptide(L)'
;PLYLGPEIDAAEAREVAAKAGAEFSVTEPENMDEFLAEQLAAGKILARCIGRMEWGARALGNRSIIADASDRSILNRINKAIKNRDFWMPFAPSILHERVDDYLVNPKNFFAPYMVVAMETKEAAQRDLAAAIHPSDFTARPQMVAEEWNPGYYRMIKAFERRTGRGGILNTSFNIHGEPIAMTASDAYDTFARSDLDGVAIGPVFISRYQPGER
;
A
#
# COMPACT_ATOMS: atom_id res chain seq x y z
N PRO A 1 3.03 18.46 -2.41
CA PRO A 1 3.13 16.97 -2.46
C PRO A 1 3.33 16.52 -3.91
N LEU A 2 4.06 15.41 -4.15
CA LEU A 2 4.43 14.94 -5.49
C LEU A 2 3.31 14.11 -6.18
N TYR A 3 2.04 14.50 -6.08
CA TYR A 3 0.93 13.85 -6.81
C TYR A 3 0.61 14.63 -8.08
N LEU A 4 1.55 14.61 -9.03
CA LEU A 4 1.51 15.43 -10.25
C LEU A 4 1.11 14.63 -11.49
N GLY A 5 1.01 13.30 -11.38
CA GLY A 5 0.59 12.43 -12.47
C GLY A 5 -0.93 12.45 -12.73
N PRO A 6 -1.39 11.59 -13.66
CA PRO A 6 -2.79 11.48 -14.00
C PRO A 6 -3.62 10.95 -12.82
N GLU A 7 -4.88 11.37 -12.78
CA GLU A 7 -5.89 10.85 -11.87
C GLU A 7 -6.54 9.60 -12.46
N ILE A 8 -7.02 8.70 -11.61
CA ILE A 8 -7.84 7.56 -12.07
C ILE A 8 -9.22 8.08 -12.47
N ASP A 9 -9.60 7.80 -13.71
CA ASP A 9 -10.95 8.08 -14.19
C ASP A 9 -11.94 7.07 -13.59
N ALA A 10 -12.95 7.57 -12.90
CA ALA A 10 -13.99 6.76 -12.28
C ALA A 10 -14.88 6.04 -13.31
N ALA A 11 -15.06 6.60 -14.51
CA ALA A 11 -15.80 5.94 -15.59
C ALA A 11 -14.99 4.75 -16.12
N GLU A 12 -13.71 4.95 -16.44
CA GLU A 12 -12.79 3.90 -16.88
C GLU A 12 -12.68 2.79 -15.82
N ALA A 13 -12.57 3.15 -14.53
CA ALA A 13 -12.53 2.19 -13.44
C ALA A 13 -13.77 1.28 -13.39
N ARG A 14 -14.97 1.85 -13.59
CA ARG A 14 -16.22 1.06 -13.62
C ARG A 14 -16.33 0.18 -14.86
N GLU A 15 -15.86 0.65 -16.01
CA GLU A 15 -15.81 -0.17 -17.23
C GLU A 15 -14.89 -1.38 -17.07
N VAL A 16 -13.71 -1.16 -16.48
CA VAL A 16 -12.76 -2.23 -16.14
C VAL A 16 -13.37 -3.20 -15.13
N ALA A 17 -14.03 -2.69 -14.09
CA ALA A 17 -14.70 -3.51 -13.08
C ALA A 17 -15.83 -4.37 -13.67
N ALA A 18 -16.62 -3.83 -14.61
CA ALA A 18 -17.67 -4.59 -15.29
C ALA A 18 -17.11 -5.78 -16.07
N LYS A 19 -15.94 -5.62 -16.71
CA LYS A 19 -15.24 -6.73 -17.39
C LYS A 19 -14.66 -7.73 -16.38
N ALA A 20 -14.07 -7.22 -15.30
CA ALA A 20 -13.46 -8.04 -14.24
C ALA A 20 -14.46 -8.96 -13.54
N GLY A 21 -15.75 -8.57 -13.46
CA GLY A 21 -16.81 -9.35 -12.81
C GLY A 21 -17.02 -10.76 -13.36
N ALA A 22 -16.52 -11.07 -14.56
CA ALA A 22 -16.54 -12.43 -15.10
C ALA A 22 -15.59 -13.39 -14.37
N GLU A 23 -14.50 -12.87 -13.78
CA GLU A 23 -13.41 -13.67 -13.19
C GLU A 23 -13.17 -13.38 -11.71
N PHE A 24 -13.60 -12.22 -11.22
CA PHE A 24 -13.32 -11.69 -9.89
C PHE A 24 -14.58 -11.14 -9.21
N SER A 25 -14.52 -11.00 -7.89
CA SER A 25 -15.55 -10.30 -7.12
C SER A 25 -15.34 -8.78 -7.22
N VAL A 26 -16.42 -8.04 -7.42
CA VAL A 26 -16.41 -6.59 -7.62
C VAL A 26 -17.38 -5.93 -6.66
N THR A 27 -16.91 -4.89 -5.98
CA THR A 27 -17.71 -4.07 -5.06
C THR A 27 -17.38 -2.59 -5.25
N GLU A 28 -18.31 -1.70 -4.89
CA GLU A 28 -18.10 -0.26 -4.84
C GLU A 28 -18.43 0.21 -3.41
N PRO A 29 -17.47 0.14 -2.47
CA PRO A 29 -17.69 0.51 -1.07
C PRO A 29 -18.02 2.00 -0.92
N GLU A 30 -18.99 2.33 -0.07
CA GLU A 30 -19.32 3.73 0.25
C GLU A 30 -18.14 4.51 0.84
N ASN A 31 -17.31 3.81 1.64
CA ASN A 31 -16.08 4.36 2.20
C ASN A 31 -14.90 3.41 1.92
N MET A 32 -14.18 3.70 0.84
CA MET A 32 -13.02 2.92 0.41
C MET A 32 -11.89 2.91 1.46
N ASP A 33 -11.67 4.01 2.18
CA ASP A 33 -10.58 4.14 3.15
C ASP A 33 -10.80 3.19 4.35
N GLU A 34 -12.02 3.15 4.90
CA GLU A 34 -12.41 2.22 5.98
C GLU A 34 -12.42 0.76 5.51
N PHE A 35 -12.92 0.53 4.29
CA PHE A 35 -12.98 -0.80 3.72
C PHE A 35 -11.58 -1.40 3.53
N LEU A 36 -10.65 -0.64 2.93
CA LEU A 36 -9.27 -1.10 2.77
C LEU A 36 -8.57 -1.32 4.11
N ALA A 37 -8.80 -0.46 5.10
CA ALA A 37 -8.26 -0.64 6.44
C ALA A 37 -8.73 -1.94 7.10
N GLU A 38 -9.98 -2.33 6.89
CA GLU A 38 -10.52 -3.61 7.36
C GLU A 38 -9.83 -4.80 6.69
N GLN A 39 -9.70 -4.76 5.37
CA GLN A 39 -9.04 -5.83 4.61
C GLN A 39 -7.55 -5.97 5.00
N LEU A 40 -6.86 -4.84 5.21
CA LEU A 40 -5.48 -4.85 5.72
C LEU A 40 -5.38 -5.46 7.12
N ALA A 41 -6.29 -5.10 8.03
CA ALA A 41 -6.34 -5.66 9.38
C ALA A 41 -6.63 -7.17 9.36
N ALA A 42 -7.33 -7.66 8.32
CA ALA A 42 -7.55 -9.09 8.07
C ALA A 42 -6.34 -9.79 7.40
N GLY A 43 -5.20 -9.12 7.26
CA GLY A 43 -3.96 -9.70 6.71
C GLY A 43 -3.94 -9.87 5.19
N LYS A 44 -4.82 -9.16 4.48
CA LYS A 44 -4.85 -9.13 3.01
C LYS A 44 -3.74 -8.23 2.44
N ILE A 45 -3.20 -8.63 1.29
CA ILE A 45 -2.25 -7.84 0.49
C ILE A 45 -3.04 -7.16 -0.61
N LEU A 46 -3.12 -5.84 -0.55
CA LEU A 46 -3.97 -5.05 -1.42
C LEU A 46 -3.13 -4.16 -2.33
N ALA A 47 -3.63 -3.89 -3.52
CA ALA A 47 -3.18 -2.76 -4.30
C ALA A 47 -4.14 -1.58 -4.14
N ARG A 48 -3.59 -0.37 -4.12
CA ARG A 48 -4.30 0.90 -4.05
C ARG A 48 -3.93 1.74 -5.26
N CYS A 49 -4.90 1.97 -6.12
CA CYS A 49 -4.84 2.79 -7.32
C CYS A 49 -5.92 3.88 -7.23
N ILE A 50 -5.68 4.92 -6.42
CA ILE A 50 -6.69 5.94 -6.10
C ILE A 50 -6.07 7.34 -6.21
N GLY A 51 -6.81 8.27 -6.82
CA GLY A 51 -6.39 9.67 -6.97
C GLY A 51 -5.22 9.85 -7.94
N ARG A 52 -4.60 11.04 -7.89
CA ARG A 52 -3.49 11.43 -8.75
C ARG A 52 -2.22 10.64 -8.48
N MET A 53 -1.63 10.07 -9.52
CA MET A 53 -0.37 9.33 -9.43
C MET A 53 0.79 10.19 -8.89
N GLU A 54 1.66 9.53 -8.12
CA GLU A 54 2.94 10.06 -7.64
C GLU A 54 3.90 10.35 -8.79
N TRP A 55 4.71 11.39 -8.64
CA TRP A 55 5.84 11.65 -9.52
C TRP A 55 7.12 11.03 -8.94
N GLY A 56 7.84 10.26 -9.76
CA GLY A 56 9.13 9.64 -9.41
C GLY A 56 9.05 8.12 -9.27
N ALA A 57 10.15 7.52 -8.82
CA ALA A 57 10.32 6.06 -8.77
C ALA A 57 9.74 5.40 -7.51
N ARG A 58 8.99 6.13 -6.68
CA ARG A 58 8.43 5.64 -5.42
C ARG A 58 6.91 5.75 -5.46
N ALA A 59 6.24 4.65 -5.13
CA ALA A 59 4.84 4.71 -4.75
C ALA A 59 4.71 5.26 -3.33
N LEU A 60 3.85 6.25 -3.17
CA LEU A 60 3.58 7.01 -1.95
C LEU A 60 2.10 6.93 -1.59
N GLY A 61 1.45 5.80 -1.90
CA GLY A 61 0.09 5.45 -1.50
C GLY A 61 -0.91 5.38 -2.65
N ASN A 62 -0.75 6.16 -3.72
CA ASN A 62 -1.73 6.25 -4.83
C ASN A 62 -1.52 5.21 -5.93
N ARG A 63 -0.33 4.62 -6.06
CA ARG A 63 -0.04 3.45 -6.89
C ARG A 63 0.78 2.43 -6.13
N SER A 64 0.20 1.95 -5.03
CA SER A 64 0.91 1.18 -4.01
C SER A 64 0.37 -0.23 -3.83
N ILE A 65 1.25 -1.18 -3.58
CA ILE A 65 0.89 -2.43 -2.91
C ILE A 65 1.13 -2.23 -1.42
N ILE A 66 0.12 -2.55 -0.63
CA ILE A 66 0.05 -2.28 0.80
C ILE A 66 -0.32 -3.55 1.57
N ALA A 67 0.27 -3.68 2.76
CA ALA A 67 0.02 -4.79 3.66
C ALA A 67 0.30 -4.41 5.12
N ASP A 68 -0.25 -5.20 6.05
CA ASP A 68 0.19 -5.17 7.45
C ASP A 68 1.68 -5.51 7.55
N ALA A 69 2.45 -4.66 8.21
CA ALA A 69 3.90 -4.77 8.33
C ALA A 69 4.38 -5.53 9.57
N SER A 70 3.49 -5.94 10.48
CA SER A 70 3.88 -6.53 11.77
C SER A 70 4.49 -7.92 11.67
N ASP A 71 4.13 -8.70 10.65
CA ASP A 71 4.64 -10.07 10.46
C ASP A 71 5.52 -10.16 9.21
N ARG A 72 6.78 -10.55 9.39
CA ARG A 72 7.75 -10.79 8.30
C ARG A 72 7.33 -11.91 7.34
N SER A 73 6.44 -12.82 7.74
CA SER A 73 5.93 -13.87 6.85
C SER A 73 5.26 -13.30 5.60
N ILE A 74 4.73 -12.06 5.68
CA ILE A 74 4.08 -11.37 4.56
C ILE A 74 5.03 -11.13 3.39
N LEU A 75 6.34 -11.00 3.64
CA LEU A 75 7.34 -10.73 2.62
C LEU A 75 7.37 -11.81 1.55
N ASN A 76 7.27 -13.08 1.96
CA ASN A 76 7.24 -14.22 1.06
C ASN A 76 5.97 -14.21 0.22
N ARG A 77 4.83 -13.84 0.80
CA ARG A 77 3.55 -13.73 0.10
C ARG A 77 3.60 -12.60 -0.94
N ILE A 78 4.12 -11.43 -0.58
CA ILE A 78 4.26 -10.27 -1.49
C ILE A 78 5.23 -10.61 -2.65
N ASN A 79 6.40 -11.15 -2.34
CA ASN A 79 7.40 -11.50 -3.36
C ASN A 79 6.89 -12.56 -4.34
N LYS A 80 6.09 -13.52 -3.85
CA LYS A 80 5.42 -14.50 -4.70
C LYS A 80 4.34 -13.84 -5.55
N ALA A 81 3.50 -13.00 -4.95
CA ALA A 81 2.38 -12.35 -5.63
C ALA A 81 2.81 -11.44 -6.79
N ILE A 82 3.96 -10.77 -6.67
CA ILE A 82 4.45 -9.80 -7.66
C ILE A 82 5.41 -10.43 -8.70
N LYS A 83 5.67 -11.74 -8.59
CA LYS A 83 6.51 -12.57 -9.49
C LYS A 83 7.95 -12.05 -9.64
N ASN A 84 8.90 -12.74 -9.00
CA ASN A 84 10.36 -12.58 -9.17
C ASN A 84 10.96 -11.23 -8.71
N ARG A 85 10.59 -10.74 -7.53
CA ARG A 85 11.41 -9.72 -6.86
C ARG A 85 12.56 -10.38 -6.10
N ASP A 86 13.75 -9.78 -6.16
CA ASP A 86 14.90 -10.20 -5.35
C ASP A 86 14.54 -10.20 -3.85
N PHE A 87 14.67 -11.36 -3.21
CA PHE A 87 14.26 -11.59 -1.81
C PHE A 87 14.97 -10.69 -0.78
N TRP A 88 16.11 -10.11 -1.16
CA TRP A 88 16.96 -9.32 -0.26
C TRP A 88 16.60 -7.82 -0.24
N MET A 89 15.77 -7.33 -1.15
CA MET A 89 15.43 -5.90 -1.17
C MET A 89 14.42 -5.56 -0.06
N PRO A 90 14.79 -4.71 0.92
CA PRO A 90 13.87 -4.31 1.98
C PRO A 90 12.68 -3.54 1.42
N PHE A 91 11.56 -3.64 2.13
CA PHE A 91 10.38 -2.80 1.92
C PHE A 91 10.50 -1.51 2.73
N ALA A 92 9.52 -0.63 2.59
CA ALA A 92 9.49 0.66 3.29
C ALA A 92 8.15 0.82 4.02
N PRO A 93 8.14 1.51 5.17
CA PRO A 93 6.90 1.77 5.88
C PRO A 93 6.29 3.10 5.44
N SER A 94 4.97 3.13 5.32
CA SER A 94 4.20 4.36 5.42
C SER A 94 3.72 4.52 6.86
N ILE A 95 4.04 5.63 7.51
CA ILE A 95 3.79 5.88 8.93
C ILE A 95 2.98 7.17 9.07
N LEU A 96 1.92 7.16 9.87
CA LEU A 96 1.19 8.37 10.24
C LEU A 96 2.17 9.38 10.87
N HIS A 97 2.11 10.63 10.42
CA HIS A 97 3.06 11.65 10.88
C HIS A 97 3.06 11.78 12.42
N GLU A 98 1.89 11.73 13.05
CA GLU A 98 1.75 11.80 14.51
C GLU A 98 2.26 10.56 15.27
N ARG A 99 2.58 9.46 14.57
CA ARG A 99 3.12 8.22 15.15
C ARG A 99 4.60 8.03 14.85
N VAL A 100 5.24 8.97 14.14
CA VAL A 100 6.67 8.88 13.77
C VAL A 100 7.56 8.69 14.99
N ASP A 101 7.29 9.41 16.08
CA ASP A 101 8.10 9.35 17.29
C ASP A 101 7.97 8.02 18.04
N ASP A 102 6.97 7.19 17.76
CA ASP A 102 6.91 5.84 18.32
C ASP A 102 7.94 4.92 17.65
N TYR A 103 8.20 5.14 16.36
CA TYR A 103 8.90 4.18 15.51
C TYR A 103 10.31 4.62 15.10
N LEU A 104 10.60 5.92 15.02
CA LEU A 104 11.80 6.44 14.37
C LEU A 104 12.66 7.29 15.31
N VAL A 105 13.98 7.24 15.11
CA VAL A 105 14.93 8.15 15.74
C VAL A 105 15.05 9.41 14.86
N ASN A 106 14.30 10.47 15.21
CA ASN A 106 14.21 11.71 14.43
C ASN A 106 14.50 12.98 15.25
N PRO A 107 15.73 13.17 15.77
CA PRO A 107 16.05 14.25 16.72
C PRO A 107 15.90 15.66 16.13
N LYS A 108 15.91 15.80 14.81
CA LYS A 108 15.75 17.09 14.10
C LYS A 108 14.30 17.38 13.71
N ASN A 109 13.36 16.53 14.10
CA ASN A 109 11.96 16.59 13.67
C ASN A 109 11.82 16.78 12.14
N PHE A 110 12.63 16.04 11.39
CA PHE A 110 12.65 16.12 9.93
C PHE A 110 11.43 15.41 9.34
N PHE A 111 10.69 16.09 8.46
CA PHE A 111 9.58 15.48 7.74
C PHE A 111 10.08 14.76 6.48
N ALA A 112 9.92 13.43 6.43
CA ALA A 112 10.39 12.56 5.35
C ALA A 112 9.22 11.90 4.58
N PRO A 113 8.56 12.61 3.64
CA PRO A 113 7.35 12.12 2.98
C PRO A 113 7.60 11.29 1.71
N TYR A 114 8.86 11.06 1.33
CA TYR A 114 9.19 10.58 -0.02
C TYR A 114 9.92 9.24 -0.11
N MET A 115 10.15 8.55 1.02
CA MET A 115 10.95 7.32 1.03
C MET A 115 12.33 7.50 0.36
N VAL A 116 13.06 8.56 0.72
CA VAL A 116 14.41 8.85 0.19
C VAL A 116 15.48 9.01 1.27
N VAL A 117 15.08 9.05 2.54
CA VAL A 117 15.99 9.18 3.69
C VAL A 117 15.85 7.95 4.57
N ALA A 118 16.97 7.28 4.85
CA ALA A 118 17.02 6.18 5.81
C ALA A 118 17.17 6.74 7.23
N MET A 119 16.52 6.09 8.20
CA MET A 119 16.51 6.45 9.61
C MET A 119 16.67 5.21 10.48
N GLU A 120 17.30 5.36 11.64
CA GLU A 120 17.27 4.36 12.70
C GLU A 120 15.84 4.23 13.27
N THR A 121 15.51 3.04 13.73
CA THR A 121 14.19 2.75 14.31
C THR A 121 14.26 2.45 15.80
N LYS A 122 13.12 2.57 16.46
CA LYS A 122 12.90 2.21 17.86
C LYS A 122 12.34 0.79 17.96
N GLU A 123 12.37 0.20 19.16
CA GLU A 123 11.86 -1.16 19.40
C GLU A 123 10.42 -1.38 18.93
N ALA A 124 9.55 -0.38 19.06
CA ALA A 124 8.17 -0.47 18.59
C ALA A 124 8.08 -0.73 17.08
N ALA A 125 9.03 -0.23 16.28
CA ALA A 125 9.05 -0.50 14.84
C ALA A 125 9.40 -1.96 14.53
N GLN A 126 10.25 -2.57 15.35
CA GLN A 126 10.60 -3.99 15.18
C GLN A 126 9.43 -4.91 15.49
N ARG A 127 8.50 -4.47 16.37
CA ARG A 127 7.25 -5.18 16.68
C ARG A 127 6.17 -4.92 15.64
N ASP A 128 5.94 -3.66 15.29
CA ASP A 128 4.75 -3.26 14.54
C ASP A 128 5.00 -3.14 13.03
N LEU A 129 6.26 -2.94 12.63
CA LEU A 129 6.70 -2.68 11.25
C LEU A 129 7.79 -3.66 10.79
N ALA A 130 7.88 -4.84 11.41
CA ALA A 130 8.95 -5.82 11.22
C ALA A 130 9.25 -6.18 9.76
N ALA A 131 8.23 -6.20 8.89
CA ALA A 131 8.31 -6.49 7.46
C ALA A 131 8.70 -5.26 6.62
N ALA A 132 8.57 -4.05 7.16
CA ALA A 132 8.81 -2.80 6.46
C ALA A 132 10.14 -2.12 6.85
N ILE A 133 10.96 -2.77 7.67
CA ILE A 133 12.28 -2.28 8.08
C ILE A 133 13.38 -3.26 7.64
N HIS A 134 14.62 -2.78 7.57
CA HIS A 134 15.74 -3.60 7.18
C HIS A 134 15.98 -4.73 8.20
N PRO A 135 16.14 -5.99 7.77
CA PRO A 135 16.10 -7.13 8.67
C PRO A 135 17.32 -7.25 9.60
N SER A 136 18.45 -6.67 9.20
CA SER A 136 19.74 -6.85 9.90
C SER A 136 20.15 -5.67 10.78
N ASP A 137 19.86 -4.43 10.34
CA ASP A 137 20.25 -3.21 11.07
C ASP A 137 19.05 -2.39 11.54
N PHE A 138 17.82 -2.88 11.28
CA PHE A 138 16.56 -2.27 11.67
C PHE A 138 16.34 -0.85 11.14
N THR A 139 17.12 -0.37 10.18
CA THR A 139 16.87 0.93 9.56
C THR A 139 15.61 0.91 8.71
N ALA A 140 14.94 2.05 8.59
CA ALA A 140 13.75 2.21 7.75
C ALA A 140 13.89 3.41 6.84
N ARG A 141 13.27 3.35 5.66
CA ARG A 141 13.15 4.49 4.75
C ARG A 141 11.70 4.95 4.67
N PRO A 142 11.21 5.69 5.68
CA PRO A 142 9.79 5.93 5.86
C PRO A 142 9.22 6.84 4.77
N GLN A 143 7.93 6.66 4.53
CA GLN A 143 7.03 7.71 4.10
C GLN A 143 6.26 8.22 5.31
N MET A 144 6.53 9.45 5.75
CA MET A 144 5.70 10.13 6.73
C MET A 144 4.44 10.65 6.05
N VAL A 145 3.28 10.16 6.49
CA VAL A 145 1.97 10.45 5.89
C VAL A 145 1.27 11.50 6.73
N ALA A 146 1.07 12.68 6.12
CA ALA A 146 0.29 13.77 6.68
C ALA A 146 -1.03 13.93 5.93
N GLU A 147 -2.10 14.30 6.63
CA GLU A 147 -3.45 14.39 6.07
C GLU A 147 -3.51 15.38 4.90
N GLU A 148 -2.82 16.51 5.01
CA GLU A 148 -2.86 17.59 4.02
C GLU A 148 -2.24 17.19 2.68
N TRP A 149 -1.46 16.10 2.65
CA TRP A 149 -0.77 15.62 1.46
C TRP A 149 -1.55 14.56 0.71
N ASN A 150 -2.15 13.63 1.44
CA ASN A 150 -2.96 12.56 0.86
C ASN A 150 -4.06 12.14 1.86
N PRO A 151 -5.19 12.88 1.88
CA PRO A 151 -6.23 12.68 2.89
C PRO A 151 -6.80 11.26 2.89
N GLY A 152 -7.02 10.65 1.71
CA GLY A 152 -7.55 9.29 1.61
C GLY A 152 -6.58 8.24 2.15
N TYR A 153 -5.29 8.34 1.76
CA TYR A 153 -4.29 7.41 2.27
C TYR A 153 -4.07 7.59 3.78
N TYR A 154 -4.05 8.83 4.27
CA TYR A 154 -4.00 9.13 5.69
C TYR A 154 -5.18 8.50 6.44
N ARG A 155 -6.42 8.75 6.01
CA ARG A 155 -7.62 8.18 6.64
C ARG A 155 -7.63 6.66 6.66
N MET A 156 -7.16 6.02 5.58
CA MET A 156 -7.04 4.57 5.52
C MET A 156 -6.04 4.04 6.56
N ILE A 157 -4.84 4.64 6.68
CA ILE A 157 -3.87 4.22 7.71
C ILE A 157 -4.42 4.54 9.11
N LYS A 158 -5.12 5.66 9.29
CA LYS A 158 -5.77 6.02 10.56
C LYS A 158 -6.85 5.03 10.96
N ALA A 159 -7.66 4.56 10.01
CA ALA A 159 -8.64 3.52 10.23
C ALA A 159 -7.99 2.17 10.58
N PHE A 160 -6.88 1.82 9.93
CA PHE A 160 -6.08 0.64 10.26
C PHE A 160 -5.47 0.74 11.66
N GLU A 161 -4.98 1.92 12.05
CA GLU A 161 -4.47 2.21 13.39
C GLU A 161 -5.56 2.00 14.44
N ARG A 162 -6.78 2.54 14.24
CA ARG A 162 -7.88 2.35 15.20
C ARG A 162 -8.25 0.87 15.39
N ARG A 163 -8.09 0.05 14.35
CA ARG A 163 -8.41 -1.38 14.38
C ARG A 163 -7.30 -2.23 15.03
N THR A 164 -6.05 -1.77 14.98
CA THR A 164 -4.90 -2.64 15.26
C THR A 164 -3.89 -2.06 16.26
N GLY A 165 -4.01 -0.77 16.60
CA GLY A 165 -3.08 -0.02 17.43
C GLY A 165 -1.81 0.46 16.71
N ARG A 166 -1.58 0.02 15.47
CA ARG A 166 -0.33 0.23 14.72
C ARG A 166 -0.43 1.41 13.77
N GLY A 167 0.51 2.34 13.89
CA GLY A 167 0.52 3.62 13.21
C GLY A 167 1.20 3.61 11.84
N GLY A 168 1.47 2.44 11.27
CA GLY A 168 2.11 2.32 9.98
C GLY A 168 1.86 0.97 9.32
N ILE A 169 2.11 0.94 8.02
CA ILE A 169 1.89 -0.20 7.12
C ILE A 169 3.07 -0.36 6.17
N LEU A 170 3.17 -1.52 5.52
CA LEU A 170 4.12 -1.75 4.43
C LEU A 170 3.59 -1.06 3.18
N ASN A 171 4.47 -0.38 2.44
CA ASN A 171 4.17 0.19 1.14
C ASN A 171 5.29 -0.14 0.13
N THR A 172 4.88 -0.59 -1.06
CA THR A 172 5.76 -0.81 -2.20
C THR A 172 5.08 -0.41 -3.51
N SER A 173 5.85 -0.37 -4.61
CA SER A 173 5.33 0.00 -5.92
C SER A 173 4.30 -1.00 -6.44
N PHE A 174 3.20 -0.49 -7.00
CA PHE A 174 2.22 -1.31 -7.68
C PHE A 174 2.63 -1.55 -9.14
N ASN A 175 3.39 -2.63 -9.33
CA ASN A 175 3.85 -3.13 -10.61
C ASN A 175 4.25 -4.59 -10.50
N ILE A 176 4.26 -5.32 -11.62
CA ILE A 176 4.98 -6.59 -11.72
C ILE A 176 6.47 -6.31 -11.86
N HIS A 177 7.33 -7.21 -11.37
CA HIS A 177 8.77 -7.01 -11.48
C HIS A 177 9.20 -6.83 -12.95
N GLY A 178 9.97 -5.76 -13.21
CA GLY A 178 10.42 -5.38 -14.56
C GLY A 178 9.47 -4.45 -15.32
N GLU A 179 8.25 -4.23 -14.83
CA GLU A 179 7.26 -3.34 -15.44
C GLU A 179 7.20 -1.97 -14.72
N PRO A 180 6.75 -0.90 -15.39
CA PRO A 180 6.53 0.40 -14.76
C PRO A 180 5.38 0.34 -13.74
N ILE A 181 5.32 1.35 -12.86
CA ILE A 181 4.19 1.55 -11.94
C ILE A 181 2.90 1.75 -12.75
N ALA A 182 1.84 1.04 -12.37
CA ALA A 182 0.53 1.14 -13.03
C ALA A 182 0.04 2.60 -13.08
N MET A 183 -0.41 3.07 -14.25
CA MET A 183 -0.79 4.47 -14.43
C MET A 183 -2.32 4.63 -14.52
N THR A 184 -2.96 3.85 -15.40
CA THR A 184 -4.39 3.89 -15.73
C THR A 184 -5.20 2.85 -14.97
N ALA A 185 -6.54 2.90 -15.09
CA ALA A 185 -7.40 1.85 -14.51
C ALA A 185 -7.16 0.50 -15.20
N SER A 186 -6.94 0.51 -16.53
CA SER A 186 -6.57 -0.71 -17.27
C SER A 186 -5.25 -1.29 -16.78
N ASP A 187 -4.19 -0.48 -16.63
CA ASP A 187 -2.88 -0.97 -16.14
C ASP A 187 -3.01 -1.59 -14.74
N ALA A 188 -3.80 -0.96 -13.87
CA ALA A 188 -4.03 -1.44 -12.51
C ALA A 188 -4.74 -2.79 -12.49
N TYR A 189 -5.76 -2.96 -13.33
CA TYR A 189 -6.45 -4.24 -13.48
C TYR A 189 -5.55 -5.32 -14.08
N ASP A 190 -4.82 -5.01 -15.14
CA ASP A 190 -3.93 -5.97 -15.80
C ASP A 190 -2.83 -6.44 -14.84
N THR A 191 -2.25 -5.51 -14.06
CA THR A 191 -1.28 -5.82 -13.01
C THR A 191 -1.90 -6.73 -11.95
N PHE A 192 -3.11 -6.41 -11.47
CA PHE A 192 -3.81 -7.22 -10.47
C PHE A 192 -4.12 -8.63 -10.99
N ALA A 193 -4.73 -8.74 -12.17
CA ALA A 193 -5.14 -10.02 -12.77
C ALA A 193 -3.93 -10.96 -12.98
N ARG A 194 -2.77 -10.40 -13.32
CA ARG A 194 -1.51 -11.14 -13.54
C ARG A 194 -0.68 -11.39 -12.26
N SER A 195 -1.08 -10.84 -11.12
CA SER A 195 -0.45 -11.03 -9.80
C SER A 195 -1.16 -12.11 -8.97
N ASP A 196 -0.70 -12.39 -7.74
CA ASP A 196 -1.49 -13.12 -6.72
C ASP A 196 -1.94 -12.21 -5.56
N LEU A 197 -2.15 -10.92 -5.81
CA LEU A 197 -2.69 -9.99 -4.81
C LEU A 197 -4.12 -10.37 -4.41
N ASP A 198 -4.50 -10.11 -3.16
CA ASP A 198 -5.82 -10.46 -2.63
C ASP A 198 -6.93 -9.54 -3.20
N GLY A 199 -6.61 -8.27 -3.46
CA GLY A 199 -7.52 -7.32 -4.08
C GLY A 199 -6.85 -6.03 -4.54
N VAL A 200 -7.57 -5.23 -5.31
CA VAL A 200 -7.13 -3.92 -5.81
C VAL A 200 -8.29 -2.92 -5.71
N ALA A 201 -8.02 -1.74 -5.15
CA ALA A 201 -8.90 -0.59 -5.30
C ALA A 201 -8.48 0.24 -6.51
N ILE A 202 -9.41 0.52 -7.42
CA ILE A 202 -9.22 1.33 -8.63
C ILE A 202 -10.25 2.46 -8.62
N GLY A 203 -9.86 3.65 -8.16
CA GLY A 203 -10.83 4.73 -7.94
C GLY A 203 -11.94 4.30 -6.98
N PRO A 204 -13.22 4.33 -7.39
CA PRO A 204 -14.34 3.97 -6.50
C PRO A 204 -14.56 2.45 -6.36
N VAL A 205 -14.01 1.61 -7.25
CA VAL A 205 -14.29 0.17 -7.25
C VAL A 205 -13.19 -0.62 -6.55
N PHE A 206 -13.58 -1.75 -5.96
CA PHE A 206 -12.68 -2.73 -5.39
C PHE A 206 -12.91 -4.08 -6.06
N ILE A 207 -11.84 -4.66 -6.60
CA ILE A 207 -11.81 -5.95 -7.28
C ILE A 207 -11.02 -6.92 -6.41
N SER A 208 -11.54 -8.11 -6.16
CA SER A 208 -10.89 -9.11 -5.31
C SER A 208 -11.00 -10.52 -5.84
N ARG A 209 -10.06 -11.37 -5.43
CA ARG A 209 -10.13 -12.81 -5.72
C ARG A 209 -11.24 -13.43 -4.88
N TYR A 210 -12.02 -14.31 -5.50
CA TYR A 210 -13.01 -15.13 -4.79
C TYR A 210 -12.33 -15.87 -3.64
N GLN A 211 -12.95 -15.85 -2.47
CA GLN A 211 -12.50 -16.69 -1.38
C GLN A 211 -12.84 -18.16 -1.71
N PRO A 212 -12.04 -19.14 -1.24
CA PRO A 212 -12.41 -20.54 -1.38
C PRO A 212 -13.82 -20.78 -0.79
N GLY A 213 -14.80 -21.11 -1.64
CA GLY A 213 -16.20 -21.34 -1.25
C GLY A 213 -17.24 -20.37 -1.84
N GLU A 214 -16.83 -19.34 -2.60
CA GLU A 214 -17.73 -18.31 -3.16
C GLU A 214 -18.09 -18.52 -4.66
N ARG A 215 -17.95 -19.75 -5.19
CA ARG A 215 -18.38 -20.09 -6.57
C ARG A 215 -19.42 -21.20 -6.58
#